data_AF-A0A183HPY0-F1
#
_entry.id   AF-A0A183HPY0-F1
#
_cell.length_a   1.000
_cell.length_b   1.000
_cell.length_c   1.000
_cell.angle_alpha   90.00
_cell.angle_beta   90.00
_cell.angle_gamma   90.00
#
_symmetry.space_group_name_H-M   'P 1'
#
loop_
_entity.id
_entity.type
_entity.pdbx_description
1 polymer ?
#
loop_
_entity_poly.entity_id
_entity_poly.type
_entity_poly.pdbx_seq_one_letter_code
_entity_poly.pdbx_strand_id
1 'polypeptide(L)'
;MVPTKITILQRMPLNRNGKIDINYLKQMIENDYSLDIDNTISGSIPANEILAEKVRKIWHQLLEVSNLKLDDNFFALGGHSLLLVHLRHKLYDEFKFDLNFEQFYRQPTLAALIDSIFTNTNIYNGKEKSNYYIDKQTDKFDQIDQHHATLLSSPLAYSSIPEIKSVRFVNLREKACTAGNLYMIHAIAGTIYPYFGLVSAIPQCLNIYAIEYEFHYPSNSLVELASFYAKNIAKHSQMKPIYLMGHSLGGILAREIAHFLHDNDKNDAVSFVIMLDSWYHGIDNLRVDTVKRYLQ
;
A
#
# COMPACT_ATOMS: atom_id res chain seq x y z
N MET A 1 3.27 -3.84 13.44
CA MET A 1 3.19 -2.88 14.57
C MET A 1 2.41 -1.65 14.13
N VAL A 2 1.07 -1.67 14.22
CA VAL A 2 0.23 -0.51 13.89
C VAL A 2 -0.15 0.19 15.20
N PRO A 3 0.19 1.46 15.42
CA PRO A 3 -0.18 2.19 16.62
C PRO A 3 -1.71 2.34 16.73
N THR A 4 -2.26 2.11 17.93
CA THR A 4 -3.71 2.22 18.20
C THR A 4 -4.18 3.67 18.38
N LYS A 5 -3.26 4.60 18.65
CA LYS A 5 -3.56 6.03 18.84
C LYS A 5 -2.39 6.88 18.35
N ILE A 6 -2.68 7.93 17.59
CA ILE A 6 -1.72 8.95 17.16
C ILE A 6 -2.22 10.33 17.63
N THR A 7 -1.40 11.05 18.38
CA THR A 7 -1.70 12.40 18.84
C THR A 7 -0.72 13.38 18.21
N ILE A 8 -1.23 14.41 17.54
CA ILE A 8 -0.40 15.49 16.97
C ILE A 8 -0.11 16.49 18.08
N LEU A 9 1.17 16.77 18.29
CA LEU A 9 1.65 17.76 19.25
C LEU A 9 2.41 18.85 18.49
N GLN A 10 2.18 20.11 18.84
CA GLN A 10 2.94 21.22 18.27
C GLN A 10 4.41 21.21 18.70
N ARG A 11 4.70 20.67 19.89
CA ARG A 11 6.05 20.47 20.42
C ARG A 11 6.09 19.27 21.36
N MET A 12 7.22 18.57 21.38
CA MET A 12 7.44 17.51 22.36
C MET A 12 7.55 18.13 23.77
N PRO A 13 6.76 17.66 24.75
CA PRO A 13 6.90 18.12 26.12
C PRO A 13 8.23 17.62 26.69
N LEU A 14 9.00 18.54 27.24
CA LEU A 14 10.28 18.24 27.87
C LEU A 14 10.18 18.48 29.37
N ASN A 15 10.81 17.61 30.16
CA ASN A 15 10.98 17.83 31.59
C ASN A 15 12.05 18.92 31.83
N ARG A 16 12.25 19.28 33.10
CA ARG A 16 13.23 20.32 33.51
C ARG A 16 14.68 20.04 33.08
N ASN A 17 15.00 18.79 32.72
CA ASN A 17 16.31 18.37 32.25
C ASN A 17 16.39 18.27 30.71
N GLY A 18 15.37 18.74 29.99
CA GLY A 18 15.34 18.71 28.52
C GLY A 18 15.07 17.33 27.90
N LYS A 19 14.74 16.31 28.71
CA LYS A 19 14.32 14.98 28.20
C LYS A 19 12.81 14.96 27.99
N ILE A 20 12.32 14.09 27.12
CA ILE A 20 10.87 13.90 26.90
C ILE A 20 10.16 13.60 28.23
N ASP A 21 9.10 14.36 28.52
CA ASP A 21 8.26 14.14 29.69
C ASP A 21 7.17 13.11 29.37
N ILE A 22 7.48 11.84 29.65
CA ILE A 22 6.59 10.70 29.42
C ILE A 22 5.31 10.80 30.26
N ASN A 23 5.37 11.38 31.45
CA ASN A 23 4.21 11.49 32.34
C ASN A 23 3.24 12.55 31.81
N TYR A 24 3.77 13.68 31.31
CA TYR A 24 2.97 14.69 30.65
C TYR A 24 2.31 14.14 29.37
N LEU A 25 3.05 13.34 28.57
CA LEU A 25 2.47 12.65 27.41
C LEU A 25 1.32 11.71 27.80
N LYS A 26 1.48 10.91 28.85
CA LYS A 26 0.42 10.00 29.34
C LYS A 26 -0.83 10.76 29.79
N GLN A 27 -0.67 11.85 30.54
CA GLN A 27 -1.79 12.69 30.97
C GLN A 27 -2.53 13.35 29.78
N MET A 28 -1.82 13.72 28.71
CA MET A 28 -2.46 14.23 27.49
C MET A 28 -3.27 13.15 26.75
N ILE A 29 -2.85 11.88 26.86
CA ILE A 29 -3.46 10.74 26.18
C ILE A 29 -4.68 10.18 26.94
N GLU A 30 -4.75 10.37 28.26
CA GLU A 30 -5.80 9.82 29.15
C GLU A 30 -7.21 10.43 28.92
N ASN A 31 -7.34 11.56 28.20
CA ASN A 31 -8.62 12.25 27.97
C ASN A 31 -9.42 11.81 26.72
N ASP A 32 -9.11 10.65 26.12
CA ASP A 32 -9.81 10.15 24.93
C ASP A 32 -9.88 8.61 24.99
N TYR A 33 -10.96 8.06 25.57
CA TYR A 33 -11.44 6.67 25.41
C TYR A 33 -12.03 6.51 24.00
N SER A 34 -12.12 5.37 23.32
CA SER A 34 -11.68 3.97 23.46
C SER A 34 -12.04 3.30 22.13
N LEU A 35 -11.27 2.35 21.62
CA LEU A 35 -11.78 1.40 20.63
C LEU A 35 -11.28 -0.01 20.96
N ASP A 36 -12.26 -0.90 21.13
CA ASP A 36 -12.13 -2.34 21.24
C ASP A 36 -11.65 -2.96 19.93
N ILE A 37 -10.75 -3.93 20.02
CA ILE A 37 -10.51 -4.91 18.96
C ILE A 37 -10.48 -6.31 19.60
N ASP A 38 -11.64 -6.94 19.60
CA ASP A 38 -11.87 -8.39 19.64
C ASP A 38 -12.23 -8.78 18.18
N ASN A 39 -11.92 -9.92 17.58
CA ASN A 39 -11.52 -11.23 18.08
C ASN A 39 -10.75 -11.97 16.97
N THR A 40 -9.79 -12.78 17.41
CA THR A 40 -9.16 -13.90 16.69
C THR A 40 -10.20 -14.87 16.13
N ILE A 41 -10.11 -15.18 14.83
CA ILE A 41 -10.72 -16.37 14.24
C ILE A 41 -9.61 -17.39 14.01
N SER A 42 -9.53 -18.38 14.90
CA SER A 42 -8.70 -19.57 14.74
C SER A 42 -9.51 -20.61 13.98
N GLY A 43 -9.33 -20.65 12.65
CA GLY A 43 -9.81 -21.74 11.80
C GLY A 43 -8.70 -22.77 11.62
N SER A 44 -8.80 -23.92 12.29
CA SER A 44 -7.96 -25.08 12.00
C SER A 44 -8.47 -25.74 10.72
N ILE A 45 -7.76 -25.55 9.61
CA ILE A 45 -7.96 -26.26 8.34
C ILE A 45 -6.77 -27.21 8.14
N PRO A 46 -6.94 -28.43 7.58
CA PRO A 46 -5.83 -29.34 7.39
C PRO A 46 -4.92 -28.77 6.30
N ALA A 47 -3.79 -28.21 6.72
CA ALA A 47 -2.75 -27.78 5.80
C ALA A 47 -2.28 -29.00 5.01
N ASN A 48 -2.27 -28.89 3.68
CA ASN A 48 -1.45 -29.77 2.88
C ASN A 48 0.01 -29.52 3.31
N GLU A 49 0.57 -30.43 4.13
CA GLU A 49 1.89 -30.30 4.77
C GLU A 49 2.98 -29.97 3.74
N ILE A 50 2.85 -30.49 2.51
CA ILE A 50 3.77 -30.23 1.40
C ILE A 50 3.66 -28.78 0.91
N LEU A 51 2.45 -28.25 0.76
CA LEU A 51 2.24 -26.85 0.39
C LEU A 51 2.75 -25.93 1.50
N ALA A 52 2.42 -26.23 2.76
CA ALA A 52 2.88 -25.47 3.91
C ALA A 52 4.41 -25.40 3.97
N GLU A 53 5.10 -26.52 3.74
CA GLU A 53 6.56 -26.56 3.75
C GLU A 53 7.18 -25.73 2.61
N LYS A 54 6.59 -25.79 1.41
CA LYS A 54 7.06 -24.94 0.29
C LYS A 54 6.89 -23.44 0.59
N VAL A 55 5.73 -23.04 1.14
CA VAL A 55 5.48 -21.64 1.49
C VAL A 55 6.39 -21.19 2.65
N ARG A 56 6.61 -22.04 3.67
CA ARG A 56 7.59 -21.80 4.74
C ARG A 56 8.98 -21.59 4.18
N LYS A 57 9.42 -22.41 3.22
CA LYS A 57 10.73 -22.25 2.59
C LYS A 57 10.87 -20.89 1.88
N ILE A 58 9.82 -20.42 1.21
CA ILE A 58 9.81 -19.09 0.59
C ILE A 58 9.93 -18.00 1.66
N TRP A 59 9.14 -18.07 2.74
CA TRP A 59 9.21 -17.09 3.84
C TRP A 59 10.56 -17.13 4.55
N HIS A 60 11.13 -18.32 4.80
CA HIS A 60 12.45 -18.50 5.39
C HIS A 60 13.53 -17.81 4.55
N GLN A 61 13.50 -17.98 3.23
CA GLN A 61 14.44 -17.33 2.32
C GLN A 61 14.31 -15.80 2.30
N LEU A 62 13.12 -15.27 2.54
CA LEU A 62 12.84 -13.83 2.48
C LEU A 62 13.07 -13.11 3.81
N LEU A 63 12.73 -13.76 4.92
CA LEU A 63 12.75 -13.18 6.27
C LEU A 63 13.97 -13.64 7.09
N GLU A 64 14.71 -14.64 6.62
CA GLU A 64 15.85 -15.25 7.32
C GLU A 64 15.48 -15.85 8.69
N VAL A 65 14.23 -16.30 8.85
CA VAL A 65 13.69 -16.90 10.10
C VAL A 65 13.44 -18.40 9.90
N SER A 66 14.02 -19.25 10.74
CA SER A 66 13.98 -20.72 10.59
C SER A 66 12.75 -21.41 11.20
N ASN A 67 12.21 -20.92 12.31
CA ASN A 67 11.13 -21.57 13.05
C ASN A 67 9.78 -20.87 12.82
N LEU A 68 9.26 -20.97 11.59
CA LEU A 68 7.99 -20.35 11.20
C LEU A 68 6.78 -21.17 11.65
N LYS A 69 5.88 -20.53 12.41
CA LYS A 69 4.57 -21.04 12.80
C LYS A 69 3.48 -20.57 11.84
N LEU A 70 2.34 -21.25 11.84
CA LEU A 70 1.22 -20.93 10.96
C LEU A 70 0.57 -19.58 11.29
N ASP A 71 0.57 -19.19 12.55
CA ASP A 71 0.05 -17.91 13.04
C ASP A 71 1.05 -16.76 12.93
N ASP A 72 2.29 -17.03 12.50
CA ASP A 72 3.31 -15.99 12.37
C ASP A 72 2.88 -14.92 11.36
N ASN A 73 2.98 -13.67 11.81
CA ASN A 73 2.65 -12.49 11.02
C ASN A 73 3.87 -12.02 10.22
N PHE A 74 3.75 -11.95 8.90
CA PHE A 74 4.82 -11.57 7.97
C PHE A 74 5.52 -10.27 8.37
N PHE A 75 4.75 -9.24 8.71
CA PHE A 75 5.28 -7.93 9.07
C PHE A 75 5.87 -7.90 10.49
N ALA A 76 5.34 -8.73 11.40
CA ALA A 76 5.91 -8.86 12.75
C ALA A 76 7.29 -9.54 12.72
N LEU A 77 7.52 -10.40 11.74
CA LEU A 77 8.81 -11.06 11.49
C LEU A 77 9.81 -10.21 10.70
N GLY A 78 9.54 -8.91 10.51
CA GLY A 78 10.43 -8.00 9.77
C GLY A 78 10.14 -7.92 8.27
N GLY A 79 9.07 -8.54 7.79
CA GLY A 79 8.58 -8.34 6.43
C GLY A 79 8.24 -6.86 6.17
N HIS A 80 8.63 -6.37 5.00
CA HIS A 80 8.32 -5.00 4.55
C HIS A 80 7.91 -4.99 3.08
N SER A 81 7.52 -3.83 2.55
CA SER A 81 6.91 -3.71 1.22
C SER A 81 7.79 -4.27 0.09
N LEU A 82 9.12 -4.21 0.22
CA LEU A 82 10.04 -4.79 -0.77
C LEU A 82 10.01 -6.33 -0.74
N LEU A 83 10.06 -6.92 0.46
CA LEU A 83 9.94 -8.36 0.63
C LEU A 83 8.57 -8.87 0.19
N LEU A 84 7.52 -8.04 0.30
CA LEU A 84 6.19 -8.39 -0.18
C LEU A 84 6.11 -8.50 -1.70
N VAL A 85 6.83 -7.65 -2.44
CA VAL A 85 6.96 -7.78 -3.91
C VAL A 85 7.71 -9.06 -4.24
N HIS A 86 8.86 -9.30 -3.60
CA HIS A 86 9.65 -10.52 -3.80
C HIS A 86 8.83 -11.79 -3.48
N LEU A 87 8.00 -11.72 -2.44
CA LEU A 87 7.06 -12.79 -2.09
C LEU A 87 6.07 -13.04 -3.22
N ARG A 88 5.41 -12.01 -3.75
CA ARG A 88 4.47 -12.14 -4.88
C ARG A 88 5.11 -12.84 -6.08
N HIS A 89 6.35 -12.48 -6.42
CA HIS A 89 7.08 -13.08 -7.54
C HIS A 89 7.38 -14.56 -7.30
N LYS A 90 7.96 -14.89 -6.14
CA LYS A 90 8.26 -16.28 -5.78
C LYS A 90 7.01 -17.15 -5.76
N LEU A 91 5.88 -16.62 -5.28
CA LEU A 91 4.60 -17.32 -5.27
C LEU A 91 4.03 -17.53 -6.67
N TYR A 92 4.16 -16.54 -7.55
CA TYR A 92 3.73 -16.66 -8.94
C TYR A 92 4.59 -17.67 -9.72
N ASP A 93 5.90 -17.65 -9.51
CA ASP A 93 6.82 -18.58 -10.17
C ASP A 93 6.54 -20.03 -9.75
N GLU A 94 6.45 -20.29 -8.44
CA GLU A 94 6.29 -21.64 -7.88
C GLU A 94 4.85 -22.18 -8.02
N PHE A 95 3.83 -21.34 -7.84
CA PHE A 95 2.44 -21.79 -7.72
C PHE A 95 1.49 -21.21 -8.78
N LYS A 96 1.96 -20.29 -9.64
CA LYS A 96 1.10 -19.46 -10.51
C LYS A 96 0.03 -18.69 -9.73
N PHE A 97 0.33 -18.43 -8.46
CA PHE A 97 -0.52 -17.68 -7.55
C PHE A 97 -0.12 -16.20 -7.55
N ASP A 98 -1.04 -15.35 -8.00
CA ASP A 98 -0.84 -13.91 -7.94
C ASP A 98 -1.30 -13.36 -6.57
N LEU A 99 -0.35 -12.91 -5.74
CA LEU A 99 -0.64 -12.47 -4.38
C LEU A 99 -1.48 -11.19 -4.38
N ASN A 100 -2.72 -11.28 -3.87
CA ASN A 100 -3.55 -10.12 -3.61
C ASN A 100 -3.06 -9.36 -2.37
N PHE A 101 -2.50 -8.18 -2.57
CA PHE A 101 -2.00 -7.36 -1.47
C PHE A 101 -3.08 -6.90 -0.51
N GLU A 102 -4.30 -6.56 -0.96
CA GLU A 102 -5.38 -6.15 -0.06
C GLU A 102 -5.67 -7.25 0.97
N GLN A 103 -5.92 -8.46 0.47
CA GLN A 103 -6.24 -9.61 1.31
C GLN A 103 -5.08 -9.94 2.24
N PHE A 104 -3.85 -9.90 1.72
CA PHE A 104 -2.67 -10.18 2.52
C PHE A 104 -2.46 -9.16 3.64
N TYR A 105 -2.63 -7.87 3.40
CA TYR A 105 -2.52 -6.85 4.45
C TYR A 105 -3.60 -6.99 5.53
N ARG A 106 -4.79 -7.52 5.18
CA ARG A 106 -5.86 -7.80 6.17
C ARG A 106 -5.53 -8.99 7.07
N GLN A 107 -4.91 -10.04 6.52
CA GLN A 107 -4.54 -11.26 7.25
C GLN A 107 -3.14 -11.74 6.85
N PRO A 108 -2.08 -11.08 7.35
CA PRO A 108 -0.70 -11.33 6.91
C PRO A 108 -0.07 -12.54 7.63
N THR A 109 -0.83 -13.62 7.82
CA THR A 109 -0.36 -14.83 8.50
C THR A 109 0.05 -15.89 7.50
N LEU A 110 0.99 -16.75 7.89
CA LEU A 110 1.42 -17.88 7.06
C LEU A 110 0.24 -18.81 6.73
N ALA A 111 -0.64 -19.08 7.71
CA ALA A 111 -1.85 -19.87 7.53
C ALA A 111 -2.78 -19.29 6.46
N ALA A 112 -3.15 -18.01 6.59
CA ALA A 112 -4.06 -17.36 5.64
C ALA A 112 -3.49 -17.32 4.22
N LEU A 113 -2.16 -17.20 4.08
CA LEU A 113 -1.50 -17.29 2.78
C LEU A 113 -1.60 -18.70 2.18
N ILE A 114 -1.29 -19.74 2.97
CA ILE A 114 -1.39 -21.14 2.54
C ILE A 114 -2.81 -21.46 2.07
N ASP A 115 -3.81 -21.04 2.86
CA ASP A 115 -5.24 -21.25 2.53
C ASP A 115 -5.64 -20.53 1.23
N SER A 116 -5.13 -19.31 1.02
CA SER A 116 -5.39 -18.54 -0.20
C SER A 116 -4.80 -19.22 -1.44
N ILE A 117 -3.57 -19.75 -1.32
CA ILE A 117 -2.92 -20.50 -2.41
C ILE A 117 -3.70 -21.79 -2.68
N PHE A 118 -4.01 -22.57 -1.64
CA PHE A 118 -4.73 -23.84 -1.78
C PHE A 118 -6.10 -23.67 -2.44
N THR A 119 -6.86 -22.66 -2.02
CA THR A 119 -8.18 -22.34 -2.59
C THR A 119 -8.05 -21.98 -4.07
N ASN A 120 -7.06 -21.17 -4.43
CA ASN A 120 -6.81 -20.79 -5.82
C ASN A 120 -6.41 -22.01 -6.67
N THR A 121 -5.46 -22.83 -6.22
CA THR A 121 -5.02 -24.04 -6.92
C THR A 121 -6.14 -25.06 -7.14
N ASN A 122 -7.06 -25.21 -6.18
CA ASN A 122 -8.21 -26.10 -6.32
C ASN A 122 -9.27 -25.57 -7.30
N ILE A 123 -9.46 -24.25 -7.38
CA ILE A 123 -10.31 -23.64 -8.41
C ILE A 123 -9.74 -23.90 -9.82
N TYR A 124 -8.41 -23.89 -9.96
CA TYR A 124 -7.75 -24.25 -11.22
C TYR A 124 -7.83 -25.74 -11.54
N ASN A 125 -7.71 -26.62 -10.54
CA ASN A 125 -7.76 -28.07 -10.73
C ASN A 125 -9.19 -28.66 -10.80
N GLY A 126 -10.22 -27.90 -10.41
CA GLY A 126 -11.62 -28.34 -10.33
C GLY A 126 -12.50 -28.05 -11.55
N LYS A 127 -11.97 -27.51 -12.65
CA LYS A 127 -12.76 -27.27 -13.88
C LYS A 127 -12.71 -28.45 -14.85
N GLU A 128 -13.64 -29.41 -14.71
CA GLU A 128 -14.29 -30.06 -15.86
C GLU A 128 -15.82 -30.14 -15.66
N LYS A 129 -16.55 -29.64 -16.67
CA LYS A 129 -17.95 -29.90 -17.08
C LYS A 129 -19.11 -29.57 -16.12
N SER A 130 -19.78 -28.44 -16.39
CA SER A 130 -21.25 -28.42 -16.54
C SER A 130 -21.69 -27.19 -17.34
N ASN A 131 -22.68 -27.42 -18.19
CA ASN A 131 -23.16 -26.56 -19.26
C ASN A 131 -23.92 -25.32 -18.76
N TYR A 132 -23.60 -24.17 -19.33
CA TYR A 132 -24.62 -23.21 -19.75
C TYR A 132 -24.56 -23.14 -21.28
N TYR A 133 -25.54 -23.74 -21.95
CA TYR A 133 -25.82 -23.51 -23.37
C TYR A 133 -27.30 -23.20 -23.55
N ILE A 134 -27.58 -22.24 -24.42
CA ILE A 134 -28.59 -22.12 -25.49
C ILE A 134 -28.64 -20.61 -25.81
N ASP A 135 -28.49 -20.09 -27.02
CA ASP A 135 -28.83 -20.62 -28.35
C ASP A 135 -27.93 -20.02 -29.44
N LYS A 136 -27.71 -20.79 -30.52
CA LYS A 136 -27.22 -20.28 -31.81
C LYS A 136 -28.38 -20.33 -32.78
N GLN A 137 -28.93 -19.18 -33.18
CA GLN A 137 -29.60 -19.05 -34.47
C GLN A 137 -29.23 -17.75 -35.21
N THR A 138 -28.47 -17.98 -36.28
CA THR A 138 -28.56 -17.40 -37.63
C THR A 138 -28.21 -15.93 -37.90
N ASP A 139 -27.10 -15.82 -38.64
CA ASP A 139 -26.88 -15.04 -39.86
C ASP A 139 -26.51 -13.54 -39.80
N LYS A 140 -25.29 -13.31 -40.31
CA LYS A 140 -24.75 -12.10 -40.95
C LYS A 140 -24.57 -10.86 -40.06
N PHE A 141 -23.31 -10.53 -39.75
CA PHE A 141 -22.56 -9.46 -40.43
C PHE A 141 -21.18 -9.27 -39.75
N ASP A 142 -20.25 -8.71 -40.50
CA ASP A 142 -18.84 -8.54 -40.23
C ASP A 142 -18.49 -7.59 -39.05
N GLN A 143 -17.26 -7.77 -38.54
CA GLN A 143 -16.43 -6.88 -37.71
C GLN A 143 -16.73 -6.76 -36.18
N ILE A 144 -15.63 -6.59 -35.39
CA ILE A 144 -15.54 -6.19 -33.95
C ILE A 144 -15.65 -7.39 -32.95
N ASP A 145 -14.78 -7.70 -31.98
CA ASP A 145 -13.53 -7.14 -31.46
C ASP A 145 -12.74 -8.23 -30.71
N GLN A 146 -11.41 -8.23 -30.87
CA GLN A 146 -10.44 -8.96 -30.05
C GLN A 146 -10.07 -8.15 -28.81
N HIS A 147 -10.88 -8.15 -27.77
CA HIS A 147 -10.49 -7.64 -26.45
C HIS A 147 -10.98 -8.65 -25.41
N HIS A 148 -10.06 -9.38 -24.79
CA HIS A 148 -10.15 -9.94 -23.42
C HIS A 148 -9.06 -10.99 -23.09
N ALA A 149 -8.05 -11.19 -23.95
CA ALA A 149 -6.95 -12.12 -23.66
C ALA A 149 -5.57 -11.56 -24.06
N THR A 150 -5.04 -10.62 -23.26
CA THR A 150 -3.61 -10.24 -23.30
C THR A 150 -3.20 -9.50 -22.03
N LEU A 151 -3.00 -10.23 -20.93
CA LEU A 151 -2.17 -9.77 -19.82
C LEU A 151 -1.14 -10.87 -19.59
N LEU A 152 0.09 -10.60 -20.06
CA LEU A 152 1.30 -11.45 -20.06
C LEU A 152 1.60 -12.21 -21.36
N SER A 153 1.98 -11.46 -22.40
CA SER A 153 2.93 -11.94 -23.42
C SER A 153 3.58 -10.77 -24.17
N SER A 154 4.91 -10.71 -24.10
CA SER A 154 5.87 -9.89 -24.88
C SER A 154 6.02 -8.38 -24.59
N PRO A 155 7.25 -7.83 -24.77
CA PRO A 155 7.52 -6.40 -24.60
C PRO A 155 6.88 -5.64 -25.76
N LEU A 156 5.69 -5.08 -25.53
CA LEU A 156 4.96 -4.34 -26.55
C LEU A 156 5.53 -2.92 -26.68
N ALA A 157 5.73 -2.55 -27.93
CA ALA A 157 6.21 -1.26 -28.38
C ALA A 157 5.45 -0.10 -27.74
N TYR A 158 6.18 0.97 -27.44
CA TYR A 158 5.70 2.28 -27.01
C TYR A 158 4.76 2.86 -28.08
N SER A 159 3.47 2.51 -28.04
CA SER A 159 2.42 3.28 -28.67
C SER A 159 1.67 4.06 -27.59
N SER A 160 1.59 5.37 -27.83
CA SER A 160 1.04 6.46 -27.02
C SER A 160 0.02 6.04 -25.94
N ILE A 161 0.50 5.94 -24.70
CA ILE A 161 -0.30 5.87 -23.48
C ILE A 161 -1.04 7.21 -23.30
N PRO A 162 -2.36 7.22 -23.04
CA PRO A 162 -3.10 8.47 -22.82
C PRO A 162 -2.48 9.24 -21.64
N GLU A 163 -2.21 10.53 -21.87
CA GLU A 163 -1.59 11.42 -20.90
C GLU A 163 -2.53 11.61 -19.68
N ILE A 164 -2.20 10.98 -18.55
CA ILE A 164 -2.96 11.14 -17.30
C ILE A 164 -2.77 12.56 -16.78
N LYS A 165 -3.84 13.36 -16.82
CA LYS A 165 -3.80 14.78 -16.45
C LYS A 165 -3.98 15.05 -14.96
N SER A 166 -4.48 14.09 -14.19
CA SER A 166 -4.78 14.29 -12.76
C SER A 166 -4.61 13.01 -11.93
N VAL A 167 -4.23 13.18 -10.66
CA VAL A 167 -4.19 12.10 -9.66
C VAL A 167 -5.61 11.74 -9.24
N ARG A 168 -5.90 10.43 -9.12
CA ARG A 168 -7.08 9.94 -8.42
C ARG A 168 -6.79 9.87 -6.91
N PHE A 169 -7.48 10.70 -6.14
CA PHE A 169 -7.41 10.62 -4.67
C PHE A 169 -8.40 9.58 -4.15
N VAL A 170 -7.91 8.63 -3.37
CA VAL A 170 -8.77 7.74 -2.58
C VAL A 170 -9.17 8.47 -1.31
N ASN A 171 -10.47 8.73 -1.17
CA ASN A 171 -11.02 9.36 0.03
C ASN A 171 -11.14 8.32 1.15
N LEU A 172 -10.32 8.48 2.19
CA LEU A 172 -10.35 7.59 3.36
C LEU A 172 -11.15 8.18 4.51
N ARG A 173 -11.22 9.51 4.61
CA ARG A 173 -12.05 10.22 5.58
C ARG A 173 -12.21 11.69 5.19
N GLU A 174 -13.44 12.17 5.06
CA GLU A 174 -13.70 13.58 4.79
C GLU A 174 -14.83 14.13 5.66
N LYS A 175 -14.61 15.30 6.27
CA LYS A 175 -15.56 16.06 7.07
C LYS A 175 -15.59 17.52 6.63
N ALA A 176 -16.75 18.16 6.79
CA ALA A 176 -16.94 19.57 6.44
C ALA A 176 -16.07 20.52 7.29
N CYS A 177 -16.02 20.29 8.61
CA CYS A 177 -15.15 21.03 9.53
C CYS A 177 -13.87 20.23 9.77
N THR A 178 -12.79 20.64 9.13
CA THR A 178 -11.46 20.01 9.24
C THR A 178 -10.40 21.07 9.56
N ALA A 179 -9.38 20.67 10.32
CA ALA A 179 -8.20 21.46 10.62
C ALA A 179 -7.13 21.37 9.51
N GLY A 180 -7.26 20.42 8.57
CA GLY A 180 -6.31 20.25 7.48
C GLY A 180 -6.50 18.94 6.70
N ASN A 181 -5.65 18.75 5.70
CA ASN A 181 -5.71 17.58 4.82
C ASN A 181 -4.42 16.76 4.95
N LEU A 182 -4.55 15.49 5.31
CA LEU A 182 -3.47 14.51 5.30
C LEU A 182 -3.48 13.72 4.00
N TYR A 183 -2.36 13.72 3.28
CA TYR A 183 -2.16 12.93 2.06
C TYR A 183 -1.19 11.78 2.33
N MET A 184 -1.67 10.55 2.14
CA MET A 184 -0.91 9.31 2.29
C MET A 184 -0.41 8.81 0.93
N ILE A 185 0.90 8.74 0.75
CA ILE A 185 1.54 8.41 -0.52
C ILE A 185 1.88 6.92 -0.56
N HIS A 186 1.50 6.19 -1.62
CA HIS A 186 1.76 4.75 -1.75
C HIS A 186 3.24 4.36 -1.52
N ALA A 187 3.44 3.11 -1.08
CA ALA A 187 4.77 2.48 -1.05
C ALA A 187 5.19 1.95 -2.44
N ILE A 188 6.30 1.22 -2.51
CA ILE A 188 6.85 0.71 -3.79
C ILE A 188 5.87 -0.19 -4.59
N ALA A 189 4.96 -0.86 -3.89
CA ALA A 189 3.92 -1.69 -4.48
C ALA A 189 2.76 -0.89 -5.12
N GLY A 190 2.73 0.44 -4.96
CA GLY A 190 1.70 1.30 -5.54
C GLY A 190 0.38 1.35 -4.79
N THR A 191 0.19 0.52 -3.76
CA THR A 191 -1.08 0.40 -3.02
C THR A 191 -1.10 1.21 -1.73
N ILE A 192 -2.29 1.51 -1.22
CA ILE A 192 -2.51 2.22 0.07
C ILE A 192 -2.88 1.31 1.25
N TYR A 193 -3.01 0.00 1.04
CA TYR A 193 -3.39 -0.96 2.09
C TYR A 193 -2.58 -0.90 3.40
N PRO A 194 -1.26 -0.58 3.40
CA PRO A 194 -0.51 -0.39 4.64
C PRO A 194 -1.11 0.66 5.59
N TYR A 195 -1.90 1.60 5.05
CA TYR A 195 -2.46 2.71 5.81
C TYR A 195 -3.81 2.41 6.45
N PHE A 196 -4.54 1.37 6.05
CA PHE A 196 -5.91 1.13 6.54
C PHE A 196 -5.98 0.99 8.06
N GLY A 197 -5.02 0.28 8.67
CA GLY A 197 -4.93 0.16 10.12
C GLY A 197 -4.60 1.47 10.85
N LEU A 198 -4.04 2.46 10.14
CA LEU A 198 -3.67 3.75 10.72
C LEU A 198 -4.81 4.77 10.66
N VAL A 199 -5.74 4.66 9.71
CA VAL A 199 -6.82 5.64 9.48
C VAL A 199 -7.63 5.91 10.76
N SER A 200 -7.91 4.88 11.55
CA SER A 200 -8.65 4.99 12.81
C SER A 200 -7.87 5.72 13.90
N ALA A 201 -6.54 5.59 13.92
CA ALA A 201 -5.66 6.19 14.91
C ALA A 201 -5.33 7.68 14.62
N ILE A 202 -5.51 8.15 13.38
CA ILE A 202 -5.25 9.55 12.99
C ILE A 202 -6.33 10.49 13.56
N PRO A 203 -5.98 11.66 14.15
CA PRO A 203 -6.92 12.57 14.78
C PRO A 203 -8.12 12.94 13.91
N GLN A 204 -9.32 12.91 14.50
CA GLN A 204 -10.60 13.09 13.81
C GLN A 204 -10.82 14.48 13.18
N CYS A 205 -9.96 15.45 13.52
CA CYS A 205 -9.95 16.80 12.97
C CYS A 205 -9.26 16.91 11.61
N LEU A 206 -8.69 15.82 11.06
CA LEU A 206 -8.07 15.82 9.73
C LEU A 206 -8.88 15.03 8.72
N ASN A 207 -9.00 15.58 7.51
CA ASN A 207 -9.38 14.80 6.33
C ASN A 207 -8.19 13.94 5.89
N ILE A 208 -8.48 12.76 5.36
CA ILE A 208 -7.47 11.79 4.91
C ILE A 208 -7.76 11.41 3.47
N TYR A 209 -6.77 11.66 2.62
CA TYR A 209 -6.76 11.25 1.23
C TYR A 209 -5.51 10.40 0.99
N ALA A 210 -5.59 9.45 0.08
CA ALA A 210 -4.45 8.62 -0.29
C ALA A 210 -4.25 8.60 -1.80
N ILE A 211 -3.01 8.40 -2.23
CA ILE A 211 -2.60 8.33 -3.62
C ILE A 211 -2.06 6.93 -3.89
N GLU A 212 -2.72 6.21 -4.79
CA GLU A 212 -2.21 4.95 -5.37
C GLU A 212 -1.39 5.25 -6.62
N TYR A 213 -0.44 4.37 -6.93
CA TYR A 213 0.29 4.42 -8.19
C TYR A 213 -0.47 3.64 -9.27
N GLU A 214 -0.87 4.34 -10.32
CA GLU A 214 -1.39 3.71 -11.53
C GLU A 214 -0.24 3.53 -12.53
N PHE A 215 0.04 2.27 -12.94
CA PHE A 215 1.14 1.91 -13.86
C PHE A 215 1.14 2.67 -15.19
N HIS A 216 0.02 3.27 -15.56
CA HIS A 216 -0.15 4.07 -16.77
C HIS A 216 0.38 5.51 -16.64
N TYR A 217 0.95 5.92 -15.50
CA TYR A 217 1.62 7.23 -15.38
C TYR A 217 3.08 7.15 -15.85
N PRO A 218 3.45 7.75 -16.99
CA PRO A 218 4.82 7.73 -17.49
C PRO A 218 5.64 8.81 -16.77
N SER A 219 6.21 8.49 -15.61
CA SER A 219 7.30 9.28 -15.02
C SER A 219 8.63 8.59 -15.30
N ASN A 220 9.60 9.34 -15.81
CA ASN A 220 10.95 8.84 -16.04
C ASN A 220 11.80 8.87 -14.75
N SER A 221 11.35 9.62 -13.74
CA SER A 221 12.00 9.74 -12.43
C SER A 221 11.00 9.89 -11.28
N LEU A 222 11.45 9.56 -10.05
CA LEU A 222 10.66 9.82 -8.85
C LEU A 222 10.48 11.33 -8.58
N VAL A 223 11.39 12.16 -9.10
CA VAL A 223 11.30 13.63 -9.03
C VAL A 223 10.10 14.13 -9.82
N GLU A 224 9.93 13.64 -11.06
CA GLU A 224 8.78 13.98 -11.90
C GLU A 224 7.47 13.51 -11.26
N LEU A 225 7.47 12.31 -10.69
CA LEU A 225 6.31 11.77 -9.98
C LEU A 225 5.93 12.62 -8.76
N ALA A 226 6.91 13.00 -7.94
CA ALA A 226 6.70 13.87 -6.79
C ALA A 226 6.19 15.26 -7.20
N SER A 227 6.75 15.85 -8.26
CA SER A 227 6.29 17.14 -8.82
C SER A 227 4.84 17.04 -9.31
N PHE A 228 4.48 15.94 -9.97
CA PHE A 228 3.12 15.67 -10.40
C PHE A 228 2.15 15.56 -9.22
N TYR A 229 2.51 14.81 -8.17
CA TYR A 229 1.72 14.70 -6.95
C TYR A 229 1.57 16.05 -6.25
N ALA A 230 2.63 16.83 -6.12
CA ALA A 230 2.59 18.16 -5.54
C ALA A 230 1.60 19.08 -6.26
N LYS A 231 1.64 19.12 -7.61
CA LYS A 231 0.70 19.93 -8.42
C LYS A 231 -0.76 19.54 -8.22
N ASN A 232 -1.04 18.25 -8.05
CA ASN A 232 -2.39 17.76 -7.84
C ASN A 232 -2.86 18.01 -6.39
N ILE A 233 -1.98 17.81 -5.42
CA ILE A 233 -2.25 18.08 -4.00
C ILE A 233 -2.56 19.56 -3.79
N ALA A 234 -1.78 20.48 -4.36
CA ALA A 234 -2.01 21.92 -4.24
C ALA A 234 -3.37 22.36 -4.83
N LYS A 235 -3.84 21.71 -5.91
CA LYS A 235 -5.16 21.97 -6.47
C LYS A 235 -6.28 21.42 -5.59
N HIS A 236 -6.04 20.29 -4.94
CA HIS A 236 -7.02 19.58 -4.12
C HIS A 236 -7.12 20.10 -2.68
N SER A 237 -6.03 20.64 -2.11
CA SER A 237 -5.95 21.12 -0.72
C SER A 237 -6.93 22.26 -0.42
N GLN A 238 -7.25 23.08 -1.43
CA GLN A 238 -8.09 24.28 -1.28
C GLN A 238 -7.57 25.23 -0.18
N MET A 239 -6.25 25.48 -0.12
CA MET A 239 -5.62 26.42 0.82
C MET A 239 -5.69 25.99 2.31
N LYS A 240 -5.95 24.70 2.58
CA LYS A 240 -5.94 24.12 3.94
C LYS A 240 -4.53 23.61 4.29
N PRO A 241 -4.12 23.68 5.57
CA PRO A 241 -2.85 23.10 6.02
C PRO A 241 -2.66 21.67 5.52
N ILE A 242 -1.53 21.44 4.85
CA ILE A 242 -1.19 20.16 4.21
C ILE A 242 -0.32 19.37 5.17
N TYR A 243 -0.71 18.12 5.40
CA TYR A 243 0.11 17.11 6.09
C TYR A 243 0.42 16.02 5.08
N LEU A 244 1.67 15.59 5.02
CA LEU A 244 2.12 14.53 4.12
C LEU A 244 2.55 13.32 4.92
N MET A 245 2.28 12.14 4.41
CA MET A 245 2.65 10.89 5.07
C MET A 245 3.01 9.84 4.04
N GLY A 246 4.02 9.04 4.36
CA GLY A 246 4.28 7.84 3.59
C GLY A 246 5.15 6.83 4.31
N HIS A 247 4.96 5.56 3.96
CA HIS A 247 5.73 4.43 4.40
C HIS A 247 6.69 3.96 3.31
N SER A 248 7.90 3.55 3.68
CA SER A 248 8.91 3.07 2.73
C SER A 248 9.15 4.13 1.63
N LEU A 249 9.05 3.76 0.35
CA LEU A 249 9.16 4.70 -0.79
C LEU A 249 8.21 5.92 -0.65
N GLY A 250 7.01 5.71 -0.11
CA GLY A 250 6.01 6.77 0.03
C GLY A 250 6.48 7.92 0.90
N GLY A 251 7.29 7.65 1.93
CA GLY A 251 7.84 8.71 2.78
C GLY A 251 8.94 9.52 2.08
N ILE A 252 9.71 8.88 1.19
CA ILE A 252 10.68 9.58 0.33
C ILE A 252 9.93 10.52 -0.62
N LEU A 253 8.87 10.02 -1.28
CA LEU A 253 8.01 10.83 -2.13
C LEU A 253 7.32 11.95 -1.35
N ALA A 254 6.81 11.68 -0.15
CA ALA A 254 6.17 12.68 0.71
C ALA A 254 7.12 13.84 1.04
N ARG A 255 8.40 13.55 1.32
CA ARG A 255 9.42 14.59 1.54
C ARG A 255 9.65 15.43 0.28
N GLU A 256 9.74 14.78 -0.87
CA GLU A 256 9.98 15.50 -2.13
C GLU A 256 8.77 16.35 -2.54
N ILE A 257 7.56 15.81 -2.38
CA ILE A 257 6.32 16.57 -2.56
C ILE A 257 6.33 17.80 -1.67
N ALA A 258 6.78 17.67 -0.42
CA ALA A 258 6.91 18.81 0.49
C ALA A 258 7.85 19.89 -0.05
N HIS A 259 8.99 19.49 -0.61
CA HIS A 259 9.94 20.41 -1.24
C HIS A 259 9.29 21.16 -2.40
N PHE A 260 8.61 20.47 -3.32
CA PHE A 260 7.90 21.10 -4.43
C PHE A 260 6.74 21.99 -3.99
N LEU A 261 6.01 21.64 -2.92
CA LEU A 261 4.93 22.47 -2.40
C LEU A 261 5.46 23.74 -1.74
N HIS A 262 6.63 23.67 -1.10
CA HIS A 262 7.28 24.83 -0.49
C HIS A 262 7.81 25.82 -1.53
N ASP A 263 8.45 25.32 -2.59
CA ASP A 263 9.07 26.15 -3.63
C ASP A 263 8.06 26.92 -4.50
N ASN A 264 6.79 26.50 -4.54
CA ASN A 264 5.73 27.13 -5.34
C ASN A 264 4.92 28.22 -4.59
N ASP A 265 5.31 28.54 -3.35
CA ASP A 265 4.79 29.52 -2.39
C ASP A 265 3.50 30.32 -2.75
N LYS A 266 2.35 29.84 -2.26
CA LYS A 266 1.13 30.60 -1.92
C LYS A 266 0.35 29.86 -0.82
N ASN A 267 0.45 30.32 0.44
CA ASN A 267 -0.45 30.00 1.57
C ASN A 267 -0.68 28.52 2.01
N ASP A 268 -0.23 27.52 1.26
CA ASP A 268 -0.31 26.10 1.61
C ASP A 268 0.98 25.63 2.27
N ALA A 269 1.17 26.00 3.55
CA ALA A 269 2.31 25.53 4.32
C ALA A 269 2.14 24.02 4.61
N VAL A 270 2.98 23.19 3.99
CA VAL A 270 3.18 21.81 4.45
C VAL A 270 3.60 21.88 5.90
N SER A 271 2.68 21.52 6.78
CA SER A 271 2.85 21.69 8.22
C SER A 271 3.74 20.62 8.81
N PHE A 272 3.63 19.39 8.27
CA PHE A 272 4.40 18.26 8.76
C PHE A 272 4.49 17.14 7.71
N VAL A 273 5.62 16.44 7.70
CA VAL A 273 5.85 15.23 6.88
C VAL A 273 6.11 14.05 7.80
N ILE A 274 5.31 12.99 7.66
CA ILE A 274 5.41 11.75 8.43
C ILE A 274 6.08 10.68 7.56
N MET A 275 7.26 10.23 7.96
CA MET A 275 8.00 9.17 7.27
C MET A 275 8.01 7.91 8.14
N LEU A 276 7.40 6.83 7.66
CA LEU A 276 7.35 5.55 8.38
C LEU A 276 8.31 4.55 7.73
N ASP A 277 9.35 4.17 8.46
CA ASP A 277 10.35 3.20 7.99
C ASP A 277 10.88 3.52 6.56
N SER A 278 11.06 4.82 6.30
CA SER A 278 11.53 5.35 5.03
C SER A 278 13.01 5.68 5.13
N TRP A 279 13.77 5.20 4.16
CA TRP A 279 15.23 5.31 4.15
C TRP A 279 15.64 6.66 3.57
N TYR A 280 16.77 7.20 4.04
CA TYR A 280 17.33 8.45 3.52
C TYR A 280 18.43 8.16 2.49
N HIS A 281 18.05 8.24 1.21
CA HIS A 281 18.93 8.54 0.08
C HIS A 281 18.07 9.40 -0.87
N GLY A 282 18.57 10.57 -1.28
CA GLY A 282 17.84 11.45 -2.19
C GLY A 282 17.31 10.72 -3.43
N ILE A 283 16.22 11.23 -4.02
CA ILE A 283 15.56 10.59 -5.16
C ILE A 283 16.35 10.65 -6.46
N ASP A 284 17.40 11.48 -6.52
CA ASP A 284 18.25 11.67 -7.70
C ASP A 284 18.92 10.38 -8.19
N ASN A 285 19.09 9.39 -7.29
CA ASN A 285 19.71 8.10 -7.59
C ASN A 285 18.70 6.96 -7.86
N LEU A 286 17.39 7.22 -7.76
CA LEU A 286 16.34 6.21 -7.90
C LEU A 286 15.56 6.41 -9.20
N ARG A 287 16.00 5.72 -10.27
CA ARG A 287 15.26 5.68 -11.55
C ARG A 287 14.03 4.80 -11.44
N VAL A 288 12.91 5.28 -11.99
CA VAL A 288 11.63 4.53 -12.01
C VAL A 288 11.79 3.21 -12.75
N ASP A 289 12.58 3.16 -13.84
CA ASP A 289 12.86 1.90 -14.54
C ASP A 289 13.73 0.93 -13.74
N THR A 290 14.57 1.43 -12.83
CA THR A 290 15.33 0.60 -11.91
C THR A 290 14.42 0.04 -10.82
N VAL A 291 13.50 0.85 -10.32
CA VAL A 291 12.42 0.37 -9.43
C VAL A 291 11.58 -0.68 -10.17
N LYS A 292 11.08 -0.39 -11.37
CA LYS A 292 10.29 -1.33 -12.20
C LYS A 292 11.05 -2.63 -12.51
N ARG A 293 12.33 -2.57 -12.89
CA ARG A 293 13.17 -3.77 -13.12
C ARG A 293 13.45 -4.56 -11.85
N TYR A 294 13.57 -3.89 -10.71
CA TYR A 294 13.70 -4.57 -9.42
C TYR A 294 12.39 -5.26 -9.00
N LEU A 295 11.25 -4.75 -9.50
CA LEU A 295 9.91 -5.31 -9.35
C LEU A 295 9.51 -6.27 -10.50
N GLN A 296 10.44 -6.74 -11.34
CA GLN A 296 10.25 -7.74 -12.41
C GLN A 296 11.09 -8.98 -12.09
#